data_AF-A0A963PZF2-F1
#
_entry.id   AF-A0A963PZF2-F1
#
_cell.length_a   1.000
_cell.length_b   1.000
_cell.length_c   1.000
_cell.angle_alpha   90.00
_cell.angle_beta   90.00
_cell.angle_gamma   90.00
#
_symmetry.space_group_name_H-M   'P 1'
#
loop_
_entity.id
_entity.type
_entity.pdbx_description
1 polymer ?
#
loop_
_entity_poly.entity_id
_entity_poly.type
_entity_poly.pdbx_seq_one_letter_code
_entity_poly.pdbx_strand_id
1 'polypeptide(L)'
;MTAATQAPPADAAGLDLAVDALRSTATVRARARAMLARARAGDSAFFAVHDAALAPTAELVAEVTRQRYPTLAVPYHSRWRHFEAGGIDRRAWLDERLGDVGAAERARAQIDLAVVSVLLDAGAGPDWSWLEAESGQRFSRSEGLGVASFHAFASGLFASDPARPLRADASALVR
;
A
#
# COMPACT_ATOMS: atom_id res chain seq x y z
N MET A 1 25.44 -16.85 -19.50
CA MET A 1 25.69 -17.52 -18.20
C MET A 1 24.43 -18.27 -17.80
N THR A 2 24.43 -19.59 -18.04
CA THR A 2 23.42 -20.51 -17.53
C THR A 2 23.39 -20.42 -16.01
N ALA A 3 22.23 -20.08 -15.43
CA ALA A 3 22.05 -20.18 -13.99
C ALA A 3 22.18 -21.66 -13.64
N ALA A 4 23.28 -22.03 -12.98
CA ALA A 4 23.41 -23.37 -12.41
C ALA A 4 22.24 -23.56 -11.46
N THR A 5 21.37 -24.51 -11.78
CA THR A 5 20.30 -24.96 -10.89
C THR A 5 20.99 -25.55 -9.66
N GLN A 6 21.04 -24.79 -8.56
CA GLN A 6 21.51 -25.32 -7.29
C GLN A 6 20.59 -26.45 -6.87
N ALA A 7 21.16 -27.59 -6.48
CA ALA A 7 20.41 -28.71 -5.95
C ALA A 7 19.60 -28.24 -4.72
N PRO A 8 18.36 -28.75 -4.52
CA PRO A 8 17.57 -28.39 -3.37
C PRO A 8 18.30 -28.76 -2.06
N PRO A 9 18.14 -27.97 -0.98
CA PRO A 9 18.76 -28.26 0.29
C PRO A 9 18.31 -29.63 0.82
N ALA A 10 19.27 -30.42 1.31
CA ALA A 10 19.05 -31.82 1.69
C ALA A 10 18.49 -31.99 3.13
N ASP A 11 18.56 -30.95 3.95
CA ASP A 11 18.12 -30.94 5.35
C ASP A 11 17.62 -29.55 5.80
N ALA A 12 17.12 -29.47 7.04
CA ALA A 12 16.56 -28.24 7.61
C ALA A 12 17.59 -27.12 7.73
N ALA A 13 18.84 -27.44 8.11
CA ALA A 13 19.91 -26.46 8.20
C ALA A 13 20.26 -25.88 6.82
N GLY A 14 20.28 -26.71 5.78
CA GLY A 14 20.43 -26.27 4.40
C GLY A 14 19.26 -25.40 3.93
N LEU A 15 18.03 -25.67 4.39
CA LEU A 15 16.86 -24.85 4.08
C LEU A 15 16.98 -23.46 4.70
N ASP A 16 17.37 -23.36 5.97
CA ASP A 16 17.56 -22.09 6.66
C ASP A 16 18.63 -21.23 5.98
N LEU A 17 19.77 -21.84 5.63
CA LEU A 17 20.83 -21.15 4.88
C LEU A 17 20.35 -20.66 3.51
N ALA A 18 19.52 -21.44 2.80
CA ALA A 18 18.94 -21.02 1.53
C ALA A 18 17.96 -19.85 1.71
N VAL A 19 17.13 -19.87 2.76
CA VAL A 19 16.21 -18.78 3.10
C VAL A 19 16.98 -17.51 3.43
N ASP A 20 18.01 -17.58 4.26
CA ASP A 20 18.87 -16.44 4.61
C ASP A 20 19.55 -15.86 3.39
N ALA A 21 20.08 -16.72 2.52
CA ALA A 21 20.69 -16.30 1.26
C ALA A 21 19.68 -15.55 0.39
N LEU A 22 18.45 -16.07 0.21
CA LEU A 22 17.40 -15.44 -0.60
C LEU A 22 16.89 -14.11 0.00
N ARG A 23 16.85 -14.00 1.33
CA ARG A 23 16.44 -12.78 2.03
C ARG A 23 17.52 -11.70 2.07
N SER A 24 18.78 -12.05 1.81
CA SER A 24 19.87 -11.06 1.78
C SER A 24 19.69 -10.03 0.65
N THR A 25 19.90 -8.75 0.97
CA THR A 25 19.80 -7.66 0.00
C THR A 25 20.82 -7.79 -1.13
N ALA A 26 21.97 -8.41 -0.86
CA ALA A 26 22.99 -8.73 -1.85
C ALA A 26 22.45 -9.71 -2.91
N THR A 27 21.82 -10.81 -2.49
CA THR A 27 21.20 -11.78 -3.41
C THR A 27 20.07 -11.15 -4.19
N VAL A 28 19.16 -10.41 -3.53
CA VAL A 28 18.07 -9.68 -4.21
C VAL A 28 18.62 -8.79 -5.31
N ARG A 29 19.67 -8.01 -5.02
CA ARG A 29 20.30 -7.10 -6.00
C ARG A 29 20.97 -7.86 -7.15
N ALA A 30 21.64 -8.97 -6.87
CA ALA A 30 22.26 -9.81 -7.91
C ALA A 30 21.21 -10.42 -8.85
N ARG A 31 20.11 -10.96 -8.29
CA ARG A 31 19.01 -11.57 -9.05
C ARG A 31 18.25 -10.52 -9.87
N ALA A 32 17.96 -9.34 -9.30
CA ALA A 32 17.31 -8.24 -10.03
C ALA A 32 18.17 -7.75 -11.21
N ARG A 33 19.50 -7.64 -11.05
CA ARG A 33 20.41 -7.31 -12.16
C ARG A 33 20.41 -8.37 -13.25
N ALA A 34 20.35 -9.65 -12.89
CA ALA A 34 20.25 -10.73 -13.87
C ALA A 34 18.93 -10.65 -14.65
N MET A 35 17.81 -10.34 -13.98
CA MET A 35 16.52 -10.12 -14.66
C MET A 35 16.56 -8.91 -15.60
N LEU A 36 17.16 -7.80 -15.17
CA LEU A 36 17.33 -6.61 -16.01
C LEU A 36 18.20 -6.91 -17.25
N ALA A 37 19.30 -7.65 -17.08
CA ALA A 37 20.17 -8.04 -18.19
C ALA A 37 19.42 -8.92 -19.20
N ARG A 38 18.60 -9.86 -18.73
CA ARG A 38 17.74 -10.67 -19.61
C ARG A 38 16.72 -9.82 -20.37
N ALA A 39 16.05 -8.90 -19.70
CA ALA A 39 15.09 -8.01 -20.35
C ALA A 39 15.75 -7.13 -21.43
N ARG A 40 16.96 -6.61 -21.17
CA ARG A 40 17.75 -5.87 -22.16
C ARG A 40 18.23 -6.72 -23.34
N ALA A 41 18.49 -8.02 -23.11
CA ALA A 41 18.87 -8.96 -24.16
C ALA A 41 17.68 -9.42 -25.02
N GLY A 42 16.44 -9.02 -24.69
CA GLY A 42 15.24 -9.51 -25.37
C GLY A 42 14.76 -10.89 -24.86
N ASP A 43 15.38 -11.44 -23.81
CA ASP A 43 15.07 -12.76 -23.25
C ASP A 43 13.92 -12.73 -22.22
N SER A 44 12.98 -11.81 -22.41
CA SER A 44 11.83 -11.57 -21.54
C SER A 44 10.55 -11.47 -22.37
N ALA A 45 9.58 -12.32 -22.07
CA ALA A 45 8.27 -12.29 -22.73
C ALA A 45 7.37 -11.13 -22.27
N PHE A 46 7.69 -10.50 -21.14
CA PHE A 46 6.79 -9.53 -20.46
C PHE A 46 7.31 -8.09 -20.45
N PHE A 47 8.62 -7.90 -20.64
CA PHE A 47 9.25 -6.60 -20.46
C PHE A 47 10.31 -6.36 -21.53
N ALA A 48 10.27 -5.18 -22.16
CA ALA A 48 11.34 -4.61 -22.96
C ALA A 48 11.93 -3.40 -22.22
N VAL A 49 13.25 -3.21 -22.32
CA VAL A 49 13.94 -2.08 -21.69
C VAL A 49 14.41 -1.11 -22.76
N HIS A 50 13.90 0.11 -22.71
CA HIS A 50 14.32 1.21 -23.57
C HIS A 50 15.24 2.14 -22.80
N ASP A 51 16.54 1.88 -22.81
CA ASP A 51 17.52 2.67 -22.03
C ASP A 51 17.52 4.15 -22.41
N ALA A 52 17.30 4.47 -23.70
CA ALA A 52 17.18 5.85 -24.17
C ALA A 52 15.96 6.60 -23.60
N ALA A 53 14.93 5.89 -23.12
CA ALA A 53 13.75 6.50 -22.51
C ALA A 53 13.97 6.91 -21.05
N LEU A 54 15.06 6.47 -20.40
CA LEU A 54 15.26 6.72 -18.97
C LEU A 54 15.40 8.21 -18.65
N ALA A 55 16.24 8.93 -19.41
CA ALA A 55 16.44 10.37 -19.24
C ALA A 55 15.15 11.18 -19.47
N PRO A 56 14.44 11.05 -20.62
CA PRO A 56 13.21 11.81 -20.84
C PRO A 56 12.09 11.42 -19.87
N THR A 57 12.04 10.16 -19.41
CA THR A 57 11.08 9.76 -18.36
C THR A 57 11.39 10.47 -17.04
N ALA A 58 12.66 10.58 -16.65
CA ALA A 58 13.04 11.29 -15.43
C ALA A 58 12.71 12.79 -15.51
N GLU A 59 12.93 13.41 -16.68
CA GLU A 59 12.55 14.80 -16.94
C GLU A 59 11.04 14.99 -16.84
N LEU A 60 10.25 14.12 -17.46
CA LEU A 60 8.78 14.14 -17.38
C LEU A 60 8.28 14.00 -15.94
N VAL A 61 8.83 13.04 -15.17
CA VAL A 61 8.47 12.87 -13.75
C VAL A 61 8.79 14.14 -12.98
N ALA A 62 9.96 14.75 -13.20
CA ALA A 62 10.35 15.98 -12.52
C ALA A 62 9.47 17.18 -12.92
N GLU A 63 9.08 17.28 -14.19
CA GLU A 63 8.17 18.32 -14.69
C GLU A 63 6.79 18.19 -14.06
N VAL A 64 6.15 17.03 -14.15
CA VAL A 64 4.85 16.76 -13.54
C VAL A 64 4.89 16.98 -12.01
N THR A 65 5.99 16.58 -11.36
CA THR A 65 6.17 16.83 -9.92
C THR A 65 6.21 18.32 -9.60
N ARG A 66 7.00 19.12 -10.32
CA ARG A 66 7.07 20.57 -10.10
C ARG A 66 5.77 21.29 -10.44
N GLN A 67 5.07 20.84 -11.49
CA GLN A 67 3.77 21.38 -11.86
C GLN A 67 2.74 21.16 -10.73
N ARG A 68 2.71 19.95 -10.16
CA ARG A 68 1.76 19.59 -9.10
C ARG A 68 2.17 20.13 -7.72
N TYR A 69 3.47 20.24 -7.47
CA TYR A 69 4.03 20.69 -6.20
C TYR A 69 5.11 21.77 -6.44
N PRO A 70 4.72 23.03 -6.73
CA PRO A 70 5.68 24.09 -7.07
C PRO A 70 6.69 24.40 -5.96
N THR A 71 6.32 24.18 -4.70
CA THR A 71 7.20 24.34 -3.53
C THR A 71 8.01 23.09 -3.19
N LEU A 72 7.82 22.00 -3.94
CA LEU A 72 8.35 20.65 -3.66
C LEU A 72 7.92 20.07 -2.30
N ALA A 73 6.91 20.68 -1.65
CA ALA A 73 6.26 20.12 -0.46
C ALA A 73 5.31 18.98 -0.86
N VAL A 74 5.89 17.85 -1.28
CA VAL A 74 5.14 16.64 -1.66
C VAL A 74 4.66 15.94 -0.39
N PRO A 75 3.35 15.72 -0.21
CA PRO A 75 2.85 14.99 0.95
C PRO A 75 3.30 13.54 0.90
N TYR A 76 3.54 12.94 2.08
CA TYR A 76 3.89 11.52 2.17
C TYR A 76 2.82 10.65 1.52
N HIS A 77 3.26 9.76 0.62
CA HIS A 77 2.39 8.74 0.09
C HIS A 77 2.05 7.73 1.18
N SER A 78 0.77 7.61 1.50
CA SER A 78 0.28 6.69 2.52
C SER A 78 -1.22 6.46 2.33
N ARG A 79 -1.77 5.46 3.04
CA ARG A 79 -3.22 5.22 3.06
C ARG A 79 -4.03 6.48 3.43
N TRP A 80 -3.45 7.37 4.24
CA TRP A 80 -4.09 8.63 4.61
C TRP A 80 -4.43 9.51 3.42
N ARG A 81 -3.66 9.48 2.32
CA ARG A 81 -4.00 10.21 1.10
C ARG A 81 -5.29 9.68 0.44
N HIS A 82 -5.59 8.39 0.56
CA HIS A 82 -6.84 7.83 0.04
C HIS A 82 -8.07 8.25 0.87
N PHE A 83 -7.91 8.48 2.18
CA PHE A 83 -8.99 9.02 3.01
C PHE A 83 -9.35 10.47 2.66
N GLU A 84 -8.46 11.17 1.94
CA GLU A 84 -8.67 12.54 1.47
C GLU A 84 -9.22 12.62 0.05
N ALA A 85 -9.57 11.48 -0.56
CA ALA A 85 -10.14 11.42 -1.90
C ALA A 85 -11.38 12.34 -2.02
N GLY A 86 -11.44 13.12 -3.10
CA GLY A 86 -12.47 14.14 -3.30
C GLY A 86 -12.22 15.45 -2.53
N GLY A 87 -11.04 15.65 -1.93
CA GLY A 87 -10.68 16.87 -1.20
C GLY A 87 -11.34 16.98 0.18
N ILE A 88 -11.73 15.84 0.77
CA ILE A 88 -12.50 15.77 2.02
C ILE A 88 -11.59 15.34 3.17
N ASP A 89 -11.54 16.13 4.23
CA ASP A 89 -10.75 15.80 5.43
C ASP A 89 -11.49 14.79 6.33
N ARG A 90 -11.47 13.52 5.93
CA ARG A 90 -12.04 12.42 6.74
C ARG A 90 -11.23 12.15 8.01
N ARG A 91 -9.99 12.59 8.09
CA ARG A 91 -9.23 12.52 9.35
C ARG A 91 -9.88 13.43 10.39
N ALA A 92 -10.29 14.64 10.03
CA ALA A 92 -11.04 15.51 10.93
C ALA A 92 -12.35 14.84 11.40
N TRP A 93 -13.05 14.12 10.52
CA TRP A 93 -14.26 13.37 10.88
C TRP A 93 -14.01 12.23 11.88
N LEU A 94 -12.86 11.55 11.77
CA LEU A 94 -12.44 10.56 12.75
C LEU A 94 -12.06 11.22 14.08
N ASP A 95 -11.31 12.32 14.01
CA ASP A 95 -10.86 13.05 15.20
C ASP A 95 -12.03 13.63 15.99
N GLU A 96 -13.08 14.11 15.30
CA GLU A 96 -14.35 14.55 15.88
C GLU A 96 -15.10 13.38 16.57
N ARG A 97 -15.21 12.23 15.90
CA ARG A 97 -15.87 11.03 16.47
C ARG A 97 -15.12 10.46 17.67
N LEU A 98 -13.78 10.54 17.68
CA LEU A 98 -12.97 10.15 18.84
C LEU A 98 -13.19 11.07 20.04
N GLY A 99 -13.50 12.35 19.81
CA GLY A 99 -13.67 13.33 20.87
C GLY A 99 -12.38 13.59 21.66
N ASP A 100 -12.52 13.92 22.94
CA ASP A 100 -11.40 14.22 23.84
C ASP A 100 -10.78 12.94 24.41
N VAL A 101 -9.85 12.37 23.64
CA VAL A 101 -9.03 11.22 24.03
C VAL A 101 -7.56 11.58 24.06
N GLY A 102 -6.80 10.90 24.92
CA GLY A 102 -5.35 11.06 24.99
C GLY A 102 -4.66 10.71 23.67
N ALA A 103 -3.49 11.30 23.43
CA ALA A 103 -2.72 11.13 22.19
C ALA A 103 -2.42 9.67 21.85
N ALA A 104 -2.19 8.82 22.86
CA ALA A 104 -1.93 7.40 22.65
C ALA A 104 -3.16 6.65 22.10
N GLU A 105 -4.36 6.97 22.60
CA GLU A 105 -5.60 6.34 22.11
C GLU A 105 -5.93 6.82 20.69
N ARG A 106 -5.77 8.12 20.44
CA ARG A 106 -5.90 8.68 19.10
C ARG A 106 -4.96 8.00 18.11
N ALA A 107 -3.70 7.81 18.48
CA ALA A 107 -2.72 7.12 17.64
C ALA A 107 -3.11 5.65 17.38
N ARG A 108 -3.64 4.93 18.38
CA ARG A 108 -4.12 3.55 18.22
C ARG A 108 -5.26 3.47 17.21
N ALA A 109 -6.30 4.30 17.35
CA ALA A 109 -7.43 4.33 16.41
C ALA A 109 -6.97 4.64 14.97
N GLN A 110 -6.04 5.59 14.82
CA GLN A 110 -5.46 5.94 13.53
C GLN A 110 -4.63 4.79 12.91
N ILE A 111 -3.87 4.06 13.73
CA ILE A 111 -3.12 2.88 13.31
C ILE A 111 -4.08 1.76 12.89
N ASP A 112 -5.09 1.46 13.70
CA ASP A 112 -6.07 0.40 13.42
C ASP A 112 -6.80 0.67 12.09
N LEU A 113 -7.28 1.91 11.90
CA LEU A 113 -7.89 2.34 10.64
C LEU A 113 -6.94 2.11 9.46
N ALA A 114 -5.70 2.61 9.55
CA ALA A 114 -4.74 2.53 8.46
C ALA A 114 -4.38 1.07 8.12
N VAL A 115 -4.17 0.23 9.13
CA VAL A 115 -3.79 -1.19 8.95
C VAL A 115 -4.92 -1.97 8.32
N VAL A 116 -6.14 -1.91 8.88
CA VAL A 116 -7.29 -2.65 8.31
C VAL A 116 -7.59 -2.16 6.90
N SER A 117 -7.56 -0.84 6.66
CA SER A 117 -7.77 -0.28 5.33
C SER A 117 -6.72 -0.74 4.30
N VAL A 118 -5.45 -0.85 4.70
CA VAL A 118 -4.40 -1.40 3.81
C VAL A 118 -4.63 -2.87 3.50
N LEU A 119 -5.02 -3.67 4.49
CA LEU A 119 -5.28 -5.10 4.29
C LEU A 119 -6.48 -5.37 3.38
N LEU A 120 -7.51 -4.51 3.44
CA LEU A 120 -8.69 -4.60 2.58
C LEU A 120 -8.45 -4.12 1.14
N ASP A 121 -7.35 -3.41 0.87
CA ASP A 121 -7.02 -2.93 -0.48
C ASP A 121 -6.53 -4.04 -1.42
N ALA A 122 -6.46 -5.28 -0.94
CA ALA A 122 -6.09 -6.44 -1.74
C ALA A 122 -7.34 -7.04 -2.44
N GLY A 123 -7.43 -6.86 -3.76
CA GLY A 123 -8.18 -7.79 -4.61
C GLY A 123 -9.60 -7.41 -5.05
N ALA A 124 -10.05 -6.15 -4.88
CA ALA A 124 -11.39 -5.75 -5.34
C ALA A 124 -11.53 -5.65 -6.88
N GLY A 125 -10.42 -5.60 -7.62
CA GLY A 125 -10.42 -5.47 -9.08
C GLY A 125 -10.66 -4.05 -9.58
N PRO A 126 -10.52 -3.80 -10.90
CA PRO A 126 -10.56 -2.46 -11.48
C PRO A 126 -11.97 -1.85 -11.54
N ASP A 127 -13.02 -2.66 -11.49
CA ASP A 127 -14.42 -2.23 -11.70
C ASP A 127 -15.14 -1.86 -10.39
N TRP A 128 -14.53 -2.18 -9.25
CA TRP A 128 -15.11 -1.88 -7.95
C TRP A 128 -15.14 -0.36 -7.68
N SER A 129 -16.26 0.12 -7.14
CA SER A 129 -16.43 1.53 -6.74
C SER A 129 -17.32 1.68 -5.51
N TRP A 130 -17.12 2.78 -4.79
CA TRP A 130 -17.91 3.21 -3.63
C TRP A 130 -18.60 4.54 -3.92
N LEU A 131 -19.88 4.64 -3.58
CA LEU A 131 -20.63 5.90 -3.58
C LEU A 131 -20.75 6.36 -2.12
N GLU A 132 -20.07 7.44 -1.77
CA GLU A 132 -20.14 7.98 -0.42
C GLU A 132 -21.42 8.80 -0.24
N ALA A 133 -22.22 8.48 0.77
CA ALA A 133 -23.49 9.13 1.02
C ALA A 133 -23.31 10.61 1.43
N GLU A 134 -22.31 10.90 2.25
CA GLU A 134 -22.07 12.23 2.83
C GLU A 134 -21.64 13.26 1.79
N SER A 135 -20.89 12.85 0.75
CA SER A 135 -20.42 13.75 -0.31
C SER A 135 -21.14 13.59 -1.65
N GLY A 136 -21.86 12.49 -1.84
CA GLY A 136 -22.43 12.09 -3.13
C GLY A 136 -21.40 11.70 -4.19
N GLN A 137 -20.10 11.65 -3.84
CA GLN A 137 -19.03 11.33 -4.78
C GLN A 137 -18.83 9.83 -4.94
N ARG A 138 -18.50 9.41 -6.18
CA ARG A 138 -18.12 8.04 -6.49
C ARG A 138 -16.60 7.93 -6.63
N PHE A 139 -16.03 6.98 -5.90
CA PHE A 139 -14.59 6.68 -5.90
C PHE A 139 -14.36 5.24 -6.34
N SER A 140 -13.29 4.98 -7.08
CA SER A 140 -12.93 3.62 -7.56
C SER A 140 -11.50 3.25 -7.16
N ARG A 141 -11.12 1.99 -7.38
CA ARG A 141 -9.79 1.47 -7.07
C ARG A 141 -9.39 1.76 -5.61
N SER A 142 -8.11 2.01 -5.35
CA SER A 142 -7.57 2.23 -4.01
C SER A 142 -8.16 3.46 -3.29
N GLU A 143 -8.61 4.49 -4.01
CA GLU A 143 -9.31 5.63 -3.41
C GLU A 143 -10.68 5.20 -2.88
N GLY A 144 -11.46 4.50 -3.70
CA GLY A 144 -12.75 3.97 -3.26
C GLY A 144 -12.63 2.99 -2.10
N LEU A 145 -11.64 2.11 -2.14
CA LEU A 145 -11.39 1.15 -1.05
C LEU A 145 -10.95 1.88 0.22
N GLY A 146 -10.14 2.93 0.10
CA GLY A 146 -9.80 3.82 1.20
C GLY A 146 -11.03 4.46 1.83
N VAL A 147 -11.91 5.05 1.02
CA VAL A 147 -13.15 5.70 1.52
C VAL A 147 -14.10 4.68 2.14
N ALA A 148 -14.35 3.53 1.49
CA ALA A 148 -15.26 2.52 2.04
C ALA A 148 -14.74 1.89 3.34
N SER A 149 -13.44 1.59 3.42
CA SER A 149 -12.85 1.05 4.65
C SER A 149 -12.81 2.08 5.78
N PHE A 150 -12.67 3.38 5.47
CA PHE A 150 -12.86 4.44 6.44
C PHE A 150 -14.27 4.39 7.04
N HIS A 151 -15.30 4.30 6.20
CA HIS A 151 -16.69 4.23 6.64
C HIS A 151 -16.98 2.95 7.44
N ALA A 152 -16.50 1.80 6.98
CA ALA A 152 -16.62 0.54 7.71
C ALA A 152 -15.97 0.60 9.11
N PHE A 153 -14.79 1.22 9.20
CA PHE A 153 -14.13 1.42 10.49
C PHE A 153 -14.90 2.40 11.38
N ALA A 154 -15.30 3.55 10.82
CA ALA A 154 -16.04 4.58 11.56
C ALA A 154 -17.43 4.12 12.02
N SER A 155 -18.03 3.14 11.34
CA SER A 155 -19.28 2.49 11.76
C SER A 155 -19.09 1.39 12.82
N GLY A 156 -17.85 1.11 13.22
CA GLY A 156 -17.54 0.08 14.22
C GLY A 156 -17.53 -1.36 13.71
N LEU A 157 -17.44 -1.60 12.39
CA LEU A 157 -17.49 -2.95 11.82
C LEU A 157 -16.41 -3.88 12.39
N PHE A 158 -15.23 -3.31 12.73
CA PHE A 158 -14.06 -4.06 13.20
C PHE A 158 -13.91 -4.08 14.73
N ALA A 159 -14.88 -3.54 15.47
CA ALA A 159 -14.86 -3.49 16.92
C ALA A 159 -15.85 -4.49 17.51
N SER A 160 -15.42 -5.27 18.52
CA SER A 160 -16.32 -6.16 19.25
C SER A 160 -17.09 -5.46 20.38
N ASP A 161 -16.63 -4.29 20.80
CA ASP A 161 -17.20 -3.47 21.88
C ASP A 161 -17.91 -2.24 21.30
N PRO A 162 -19.25 -2.17 21.29
CA PRO A 162 -20.00 -1.04 20.76
C PRO A 162 -19.71 0.29 21.48
N ALA A 163 -19.21 0.25 22.72
CA ALA A 163 -18.84 1.46 23.45
C ALA A 163 -17.49 2.04 22.98
N ARG A 164 -16.71 1.28 22.22
CA ARG A 164 -15.43 1.70 21.63
C ARG A 164 -15.38 1.31 20.14
N PRO A 165 -16.19 1.97 19.28
CA PRO A 165 -16.34 1.57 17.90
C PRO A 165 -15.13 1.88 17.02
N LEU A 166 -14.27 2.84 17.41
CA LEU A 166 -13.15 3.32 16.60
C LEU A 166 -11.86 2.54 16.86
N ARG A 167 -11.95 1.21 16.78
CA ARG A 167 -10.82 0.29 16.93
C ARG A 167 -10.99 -0.94 16.05
N ALA A 168 -9.91 -1.68 15.86
CA ALA A 168 -9.96 -3.02 15.27
C ALA A 168 -9.48 -4.05 16.29
N ASP A 169 -10.28 -5.09 16.57
CA ASP A 169 -9.87 -6.16 17.48
C ASP A 169 -10.10 -7.57 16.93
N ALA A 170 -9.26 -8.50 17.38
CA ALA A 170 -9.24 -9.87 16.88
C ALA A 170 -10.59 -10.58 17.03
N SER A 171 -11.36 -10.27 18.08
CA SER A 171 -12.67 -10.90 18.30
C SER A 171 -13.68 -10.52 17.23
N ALA A 172 -13.64 -9.30 16.69
CA ALA A 172 -14.47 -8.89 15.57
C ALA A 172 -13.95 -9.41 14.21
N LEU A 173 -12.63 -9.51 14.04
CA LEU A 173 -12.00 -9.88 12.76
C LEU A 173 -12.05 -11.39 12.42
N VAL A 174 -12.35 -12.25 13.40
CA VAL A 174 -12.42 -13.72 13.19
C VAL A 174 -13.84 -14.20 12.83
N ARG A 175 -14.84 -13.30 12.80
CA ARG A 175 -16.20 -13.63 12.37
C ARG A 175 -16.35 -13.68 10.86
#